data_AF-A0A850SV20-F1
#
_entry.id   AF-A0A850SV20-F1
#
_cell.length_a   1.000
_cell.length_b   1.000
_cell.length_c   1.000
_cell.angle_alpha   90.00
_cell.angle_beta   90.00
_cell.angle_gamma   90.00
#
_symmetry.space_group_name_H-M   'P 1'
#
loop_
_entity.id
_entity.type
_entity.pdbx_description
1 polymer ?
#
loop_
_entity_poly.entity_id
_entity_poly.type
_entity_poly.pdbx_seq_one_letter_code
_entity_poly.pdbx_strand_id
1 'polypeptide(L)'
;MGCILNRCDHVAGDLLVVAYYATFVLIAVGLSYFANSRSIRTAASLIGIAWAFGLFAFFYLNTPSYFLVLVMLDTILAYHFWRMAKVEIFPVPLCIILMLEITFITFAQAAGLSHYATMFILNRLFELTLLYLIGCSLFRIQLLRHQRKSREPITDWRVRFVVG
;
A
#
# COMPACT_ATOMS: atom_id res chain seq x y z
N MET A 1 30.13 -10.45 -15.10
CA MET A 1 29.29 -9.82 -14.05
C MET A 1 27.86 -9.95 -14.50
N GLY A 2 27.04 -10.72 -13.78
CA GLY A 2 25.75 -11.20 -14.27
C GLY A 2 24.72 -10.07 -14.32
N CYS A 3 24.31 -9.68 -15.53
CA CYS A 3 23.11 -8.87 -15.71
C CYS A 3 21.89 -9.77 -15.39
N ILE A 4 21.04 -9.31 -14.48
CA ILE A 4 19.71 -9.90 -14.26
C ILE A 4 18.73 -8.93 -14.90
N LEU A 5 17.93 -9.42 -15.86
CA LEU A 5 16.76 -8.70 -16.40
C LEU A 5 17.09 -7.28 -16.93
N ASN A 6 18.06 -7.16 -17.84
CA ASN A 6 18.31 -5.98 -18.68
C ASN A 6 18.84 -4.70 -17.99
N ARG A 7 19.13 -4.70 -16.67
CA ARG A 7 19.84 -3.62 -15.97
C ARG A 7 21.18 -4.11 -15.44
N CYS A 8 22.28 -3.48 -15.86
CA CYS A 8 23.63 -3.97 -15.51
C CYS A 8 24.38 -3.10 -14.46
N ASP A 9 23.98 -1.86 -14.19
CA ASP A 9 24.83 -0.95 -13.38
C ASP A 9 24.38 -0.66 -11.94
N HIS A 10 23.14 -1.02 -11.53
CA HIS A 10 22.61 -0.67 -10.21
C HIS A 10 21.85 -1.79 -9.46
N VAL A 11 22.05 -3.05 -9.86
CA VAL A 11 21.27 -4.20 -9.36
C VAL A 11 21.29 -4.31 -7.84
N ALA A 12 22.45 -4.09 -7.19
CA ALA A 12 22.56 -4.19 -5.74
C ALA A 12 21.76 -3.11 -4.98
N GLY A 13 21.72 -1.88 -5.52
CA GLY A 13 20.95 -0.77 -4.95
C GLY A 13 19.44 -1.00 -5.08
N ASP A 14 19.01 -1.39 -6.28
CA ASP A 14 17.60 -1.74 -6.55
C ASP A 14 17.15 -2.90 -5.63
N LEU A 15 17.98 -3.93 -5.46
CA LEU A 15 17.64 -5.09 -4.63
C LEU A 15 17.53 -4.74 -3.14
N LEU A 16 18.36 -3.80 -2.65
CA LEU A 16 18.27 -3.32 -1.27
C LEU A 16 16.96 -2.56 -1.04
N VAL A 17 16.57 -1.69 -1.98
CA VAL A 17 15.31 -0.94 -1.90
C VAL A 17 14.12 -1.89 -1.95
N VAL A 18 14.17 -2.91 -2.82
CA VAL A 18 13.14 -3.95 -2.90
C VAL A 18 13.04 -4.74 -1.59
N ALA A 19 14.18 -5.15 -1.01
CA ALA A 19 14.19 -5.87 0.27
C ALA A 19 13.63 -5.00 1.42
N TYR A 20 13.97 -3.71 1.44
CA TYR A 20 13.39 -2.75 2.37
C TYR A 20 11.87 -2.74 2.27
N TYR A 21 11.29 -2.49 1.08
CA TYR A 21 9.83 -2.49 0.94
C TYR A 21 9.18 -3.85 1.19
N ALA A 22 9.83 -4.95 0.78
CA ALA A 22 9.36 -6.30 1.05
C ALA A 22 9.17 -6.53 2.56
N THR A 23 10.13 -6.09 3.38
CA THR A 23 10.00 -6.23 4.84
C THR A 23 8.81 -5.46 5.39
N PHE A 24 8.58 -4.21 4.96
CA PHE A 24 7.42 -3.44 5.42
C PHE A 24 6.09 -4.02 4.94
N VAL A 25 6.02 -4.51 3.70
CA VAL A 25 4.83 -5.19 3.16
C VAL A 25 4.53 -6.46 3.97
N LEU A 26 5.55 -7.29 4.25
CA LEU A 26 5.38 -8.49 5.07
C LEU A 26 4.95 -8.16 6.49
N ILE A 27 5.49 -7.10 7.10
CA ILE A 27 5.07 -6.62 8.42
C ILE A 27 3.61 -6.16 8.38
N ALA A 28 3.22 -5.35 7.39
CA ALA A 28 1.85 -4.87 7.24
C ALA A 28 0.86 -6.03 7.08
N VAL A 29 1.17 -6.99 6.20
CA VAL A 29 0.36 -8.19 6.00
C VAL A 29 0.30 -9.03 7.27
N GLY A 30 1.45 -9.34 7.90
CA GLY A 30 1.50 -10.12 9.13
C GLY A 30 0.69 -9.51 10.27
N LEU A 31 0.87 -8.21 10.52
CA LEU A 31 0.10 -7.47 11.52
C LEU A 31 -1.40 -7.45 11.21
N SER A 32 -1.80 -7.38 9.94
CA SER A 32 -3.21 -7.41 9.55
C SER A 32 -3.91 -8.72 9.93
N TYR A 33 -3.20 -9.85 9.92
CA TYR A 33 -3.72 -11.13 10.40
C TYR A 33 -3.94 -11.12 11.92
N PHE A 34 -3.03 -10.50 12.68
CA PHE A 34 -3.17 -10.34 14.13
C PHE A 34 -4.26 -9.35 14.53
N ALA A 35 -4.55 -8.36 13.68
CA ALA A 35 -5.59 -7.36 13.93
C ALA A 35 -7.01 -7.94 13.94
N ASN A 36 -7.22 -9.17 13.44
CA ASN A 36 -8.53 -9.82 13.38
C ASN A 36 -9.63 -8.93 12.76
N SER A 37 -9.28 -8.23 11.68
CA SER A 37 -10.21 -7.47 10.85
C SER A 37 -10.25 -8.06 9.46
N ARG A 38 -11.45 -8.27 8.92
CA ARG A 38 -11.56 -8.66 7.51
C ARG A 38 -11.10 -7.52 6.61
N SER A 39 -11.47 -6.29 6.92
CA SER A 39 -11.16 -5.11 6.13
C SER A 39 -9.66 -4.80 6.08
N ILE A 40 -9.00 -4.71 7.24
CA ILE A 40 -7.54 -4.44 7.30
C ILE A 40 -6.76 -5.56 6.59
N ARG A 41 -7.14 -6.83 6.82
CA ARG A 41 -6.51 -7.97 6.14
C ARG A 41 -6.70 -7.93 4.63
N THR A 42 -7.90 -7.60 4.16
CA THR A 42 -8.19 -7.50 2.72
C THR A 42 -7.39 -6.35 2.11
N ALA A 43 -7.34 -5.19 2.76
CA ALA A 43 -6.57 -4.05 2.28
C ALA A 43 -5.07 -4.34 2.23
N ALA A 44 -4.49 -4.90 3.28
CA ALA A 44 -3.08 -5.29 3.31
C ALA A 44 -2.75 -6.34 2.25
N SER A 45 -3.65 -7.32 2.02
CA SER A 45 -3.45 -8.34 1.00
C SER A 45 -3.52 -7.76 -0.41
N LEU A 46 -4.49 -6.88 -0.69
CA LEU A 46 -4.62 -6.21 -1.99
C LEU A 46 -3.40 -5.34 -2.29
N ILE A 47 -2.95 -4.53 -1.32
CA ILE A 47 -1.74 -3.71 -1.45
C ILE A 47 -0.50 -4.59 -1.64
N GLY A 48 -0.37 -5.69 -0.89
CA GLY A 48 0.76 -6.60 -1.03
C GLY A 48 0.81 -7.29 -2.40
N ILE A 49 -0.34 -7.73 -2.93
CA ILE A 49 -0.44 -8.33 -4.26
C ILE A 49 -0.12 -7.31 -5.34
N ALA A 50 -0.68 -6.10 -5.24
CA ALA A 50 -0.41 -5.03 -6.20
C ALA A 50 1.06 -4.62 -6.19
N TRP A 51 1.69 -4.52 -5.01
CA TRP A 51 3.13 -4.26 -4.89
C TRP A 51 3.97 -5.36 -5.54
N ALA A 52 3.65 -6.64 -5.30
CA ALA A 52 4.35 -7.76 -5.92
C ALA A 52 4.22 -7.76 -7.45
N PHE A 53 3.03 -7.42 -7.98
CA PHE A 53 2.80 -7.29 -9.41
C PHE A 53 3.52 -6.05 -9.99
N GLY A 54 3.51 -4.92 -9.27
CA GLY A 54 4.25 -3.71 -9.63
C GLY A 54 5.76 -3.96 -9.67
N LEU A 55 6.29 -4.75 -8.74
CA LEU A 55 7.69 -5.19 -8.74
C LEU A 55 8.03 -6.01 -9.98
N PHE A 56 7.16 -6.95 -10.34
CA PHE A 56 7.31 -7.70 -11.60
C PHE A 56 7.30 -6.76 -12.81
N ALA A 57 6.33 -5.84 -12.87
CA ALA A 57 6.26 -4.85 -13.95
C ALA A 57 7.53 -3.97 -14.04
N PHE A 58 8.12 -3.58 -12.90
CA PHE A 58 9.33 -2.76 -12.84
C PHE A 58 10.54 -3.44 -13.49
N PHE A 59 10.71 -4.75 -13.29
CA PHE A 59 11.85 -5.48 -13.85
C PHE A 59 11.68 -5.87 -15.33
N TYR A 60 10.45 -5.97 -15.82
CA TYR A 60 10.16 -6.51 -17.15
C TYR A 60 9.69 -5.48 -18.17
N LEU A 61 9.18 -4.32 -17.73
CA LEU A 61 8.64 -3.29 -18.61
C LEU A 61 9.57 -2.07 -18.71
N ASN A 62 9.51 -1.41 -19.87
CA ASN A 62 10.10 -0.08 -20.04
C ASN A 62 9.33 0.95 -19.19
N THR A 63 10.01 2.04 -18.85
CA THR A 63 9.51 3.07 -17.91
C THR A 63 8.10 3.59 -18.20
N PRO A 64 7.71 3.94 -19.44
CA PRO A 64 6.34 4.42 -19.71
C PRO A 64 5.28 3.34 -19.51
N SER A 65 5.58 2.11 -19.94
CA SER A 65 4.68 0.95 -19.76
C SER A 65 4.51 0.58 -18.29
N TYR A 66 5.58 0.71 -17.49
CA TYR A 66 5.53 0.54 -16.04
C TYR A 66 4.56 1.53 -15.38
N PHE A 67 4.62 2.82 -15.72
CA PHE A 67 3.71 3.82 -15.16
C PHE A 67 2.25 3.60 -15.56
N LEU A 68 2.00 3.08 -16.77
CA LEU A 68 0.65 2.71 -17.19
C LEU A 68 0.11 1.55 -16.34
N VAL A 69 0.94 0.54 -16.06
CA VAL A 69 0.56 -0.57 -15.17
C VAL A 69 0.28 -0.06 -13.75
N LEU A 70 1.10 0.84 -13.21
CA LEU A 70 0.84 1.43 -11.89
C LEU A 70 -0.52 2.14 -11.85
N VAL A 71 -0.82 3.00 -12.82
CA VAL A 71 -2.13 3.69 -12.89
C VAL A 71 -3.28 2.69 -12.96
N MET A 72 -3.13 1.59 -13.72
CA MET A 72 -4.15 0.54 -13.77
C MET A 72 -4.34 -0.15 -12.41
N LEU A 73 -3.25 -0.55 -11.75
CA LEU A 73 -3.31 -1.18 -10.42
C LEU A 73 -3.93 -0.23 -9.39
N ASP A 74 -3.48 1.02 -9.34
CA ASP A 74 -3.95 2.01 -8.39
C ASP A 74 -5.43 2.32 -8.62
N THR A 75 -5.89 2.36 -9.87
CA THR A 75 -7.31 2.53 -10.21
C THR A 75 -8.15 1.36 -9.71
N ILE A 76 -7.67 0.12 -9.90
CA ILE A 76 -8.35 -1.09 -9.41
C ILE A 76 -8.42 -1.07 -7.88
N LEU A 77 -7.30 -0.77 -7.21
CA LEU A 77 -7.25 -0.67 -5.76
C LEU A 77 -8.14 0.46 -5.22
N ALA A 78 -8.11 1.63 -5.86
CA ALA A 78 -8.93 2.79 -5.48
C ALA A 78 -10.41 2.46 -5.60
N TYR A 79 -10.81 1.75 -6.67
CA TYR A 79 -12.17 1.25 -6.80
C TYR A 79 -12.55 0.29 -5.67
N HIS A 80 -11.68 -0.67 -5.32
CA HIS A 80 -11.93 -1.59 -4.21
C HIS A 80 -12.04 -0.87 -2.87
N PHE A 81 -11.16 0.09 -2.58
CA PHE A 81 -11.21 0.86 -1.33
C PHE A 81 -12.37 1.84 -1.29
N TRP A 82 -12.76 2.45 -2.41
CA TRP A 82 -14.00 3.21 -2.51
C TRP A 82 -15.23 2.35 -2.18
N ARG A 83 -15.28 1.12 -2.70
CA ARG A 83 -16.36 0.17 -2.39
C ARG A 83 -16.39 -0.20 -0.91
N MET A 84 -15.24 -0.46 -0.30
CA MET A 84 -15.15 -0.75 1.13
C MET A 84 -15.49 0.48 1.99
N ALA A 85 -15.11 1.67 1.53
CA ALA A 85 -15.36 2.95 2.19
C ALA A 85 -16.85 3.30 2.37
N LYS A 86 -17.74 2.66 1.58
CA LYS A 86 -19.20 2.82 1.73
C LYS A 86 -19.74 2.21 3.02
N VAL A 87 -19.01 1.27 3.60
CA VAL A 87 -19.43 0.51 4.80
C VAL A 87 -18.55 0.88 6.00
N GLU A 88 -17.26 1.11 5.76
CA GLU A 88 -16.28 1.35 6.82
C GLU A 88 -15.47 2.62 6.55
N ILE A 89 -14.98 3.29 7.59
CA ILE A 89 -14.22 4.54 7.44
C ILE A 89 -12.74 4.27 7.14
N PHE A 90 -12.20 3.14 7.60
CA PHE A 90 -10.80 2.74 7.43
C PHE A 90 -10.26 2.79 5.98
N PRO A 91 -11.02 2.36 4.93
CA PRO A 91 -10.52 2.39 3.56
C PRO A 91 -10.45 3.81 2.94
N VAL A 92 -11.05 4.83 3.57
CA VAL A 92 -11.13 6.18 2.99
C VAL A 92 -9.75 6.79 2.76
N PRO A 93 -8.82 6.81 3.73
CA PRO A 93 -7.50 7.38 3.51
C PRO A 93 -6.71 6.62 2.44
N LEU A 94 -6.86 5.30 2.37
CA LEU A 94 -6.22 4.47 1.33
C LEU A 94 -6.73 4.86 -0.06
N CYS A 95 -8.05 5.04 -0.21
CA CYS A 95 -8.63 5.50 -1.47
C CYS A 95 -8.10 6.89 -1.87
N ILE A 96 -7.97 7.81 -0.92
CA ILE A 96 -7.45 9.16 -1.19
C ILE A 96 -5.99 9.10 -1.64
N ILE A 97 -5.14 8.32 -0.97
CA ILE A 97 -3.73 8.20 -1.33
C ILE A 97 -3.59 7.66 -2.76
N LEU A 98 -4.34 6.62 -3.13
CA LEU A 98 -4.31 6.07 -4.49
C LEU A 98 -4.80 7.07 -5.55
N MET A 99 -5.84 7.85 -5.24
CA MET A 99 -6.30 8.91 -6.14
C MET A 99 -5.23 10.00 -6.35
N LEU A 100 -4.45 10.31 -5.31
CA LEU A 100 -3.29 11.20 -5.41
C LEU A 100 -2.17 10.59 -6.26
N GLU A 101 -1.87 9.30 -6.09
CA GLU A 101 -0.89 8.58 -6.92
C GLU A 101 -1.28 8.62 -8.41
N ILE A 102 -2.53 8.25 -8.74
CA ILE A 102 -3.06 8.29 -10.11
C ILE A 102 -2.95 9.70 -10.70
N THR A 103 -3.43 10.71 -9.97
CA THR A 103 -3.40 12.10 -10.42
C THR A 103 -1.96 12.59 -10.62
N PHE A 104 -1.07 12.22 -9.71
CA PHE A 104 0.33 12.59 -9.80
C PHE A 104 1.04 11.91 -10.97
N ILE A 105 0.80 10.62 -11.23
CA ILE A 105 1.40 9.92 -12.38
C ILE A 105 0.92 10.56 -13.68
N THR A 106 -0.39 10.75 -13.84
CA THR A 106 -0.96 11.34 -15.06
C THR A 106 -0.41 12.75 -15.32
N PHE A 107 -0.33 13.59 -14.28
CA PHE A 107 0.28 14.92 -14.37
C PHE A 107 1.78 14.85 -14.70
N ALA A 108 2.53 13.98 -14.02
CA ALA A 108 3.97 13.83 -14.22
C ALA A 108 4.30 13.40 -15.66
N GLN A 109 3.52 12.49 -16.23
CA GLN A 109 3.68 12.07 -17.62
C GLN A 109 3.30 13.19 -18.59
N ALA A 110 2.23 13.94 -18.33
CA ALA A 110 1.81 15.04 -19.19
C ALA A 110 2.79 16.23 -19.19
N ALA A 111 3.38 16.53 -18.03
CA ALA A 111 4.34 17.62 -17.85
C ALA A 111 5.79 17.24 -18.19
N GLY A 112 6.05 15.98 -18.57
CA GLY A 112 7.41 15.50 -18.86
C GLY A 112 8.35 15.55 -17.66
N LEU A 113 7.83 15.35 -16.44
CA LEU A 113 8.62 15.31 -15.22
C LEU A 113 9.62 14.14 -15.24
N SER A 114 10.75 14.33 -14.56
CA SER A 114 11.79 13.29 -14.54
C SER A 114 11.27 12.00 -13.89
N HIS A 115 11.48 10.87 -14.56
CA HIS A 115 11.03 9.57 -14.07
C HIS A 115 11.56 9.23 -12.68
N TYR A 116 12.79 9.68 -12.37
CA TYR A 116 13.38 9.54 -11.05
C TYR A 116 12.58 10.28 -9.96
N ALA A 117 12.23 11.54 -10.20
CA ALA A 117 11.42 12.31 -9.25
C ALA A 117 10.01 11.71 -9.09
N THR A 118 9.43 11.21 -10.19
CA THR A 118 8.14 10.52 -10.14
C THR A 118 8.20 9.28 -9.27
N MET A 119 9.17 8.38 -9.50
CA MET A 119 9.34 7.17 -8.69
C MET A 119 9.64 7.48 -7.22
N PHE A 120 10.43 8.52 -6.95
CA PHE A 120 10.72 8.94 -5.57
C PHE A 120 9.44 9.35 -4.83
N ILE A 121 8.59 10.17 -5.44
CA ILE A 121 7.33 10.63 -4.82
C ILE A 121 6.36 9.47 -4.63
N LEU A 122 6.23 8.58 -5.62
CA LEU A 122 5.38 7.40 -5.51
C LEU A 122 5.83 6.48 -4.37
N ASN A 123 7.13 6.28 -4.22
CA ASN A 123 7.67 5.50 -3.10
C ASN A 123 7.32 6.13 -1.73
N ARG A 124 7.31 7.47 -1.61
CA ARG A 124 6.89 8.14 -0.36
C ARG A 124 5.39 8.00 -0.08
N LEU A 125 4.55 8.04 -1.12
CA LEU A 125 3.11 7.78 -0.99
C LEU A 125 2.83 6.32 -0.60
N PHE A 126 3.59 5.39 -1.18
CA PHE A 126 3.52 3.98 -0.81
C PHE A 126 3.96 3.73 0.64
N GLU A 127 5.03 4.39 1.12
CA GLU A 127 5.42 4.36 2.54
C GLU A 127 4.30 4.84 3.45
N LEU A 128 3.63 5.95 3.08
CA LEU A 128 2.50 6.47 3.84
C LEU A 128 1.36 5.44 3.92
N THR A 129 1.07 4.75 2.82
CA THR A 129 0.09 3.66 2.76
C THR A 129 0.47 2.51 3.70
N LEU A 130 1.73 2.07 3.68
CA LEU A 130 2.22 1.00 4.56
C LEU A 130 2.18 1.40 6.03
N LEU A 131 2.66 2.61 6.37
CA LEU A 131 2.62 3.12 7.74
C LEU A 131 1.19 3.25 8.25
N TYR A 132 0.26 3.68 7.41
CA TYR A 132 -1.16 3.72 7.74
C TYR A 132 -1.72 2.33 8.05
N LEU A 133 -1.47 1.33 7.20
CA LEU A 133 -1.88 -0.06 7.44
C LEU A 133 -1.30 -0.64 8.73
N ILE A 134 0.00 -0.43 8.96
CA ILE A 134 0.70 -0.89 10.16
C ILE A 134 0.10 -0.22 11.39
N GLY A 135 -0.08 1.11 11.36
CA GLY A 135 -0.66 1.89 12.44
C GLY A 135 -2.08 1.44 12.79
N CYS A 136 -2.95 1.27 11.80
CA CYS A 136 -4.31 0.77 12.00
C CYS A 136 -4.33 -0.66 12.56
N SER A 137 -3.43 -1.52 12.08
CA SER A 137 -3.30 -2.90 12.59
C SER A 137 -2.88 -2.89 14.06
N LEU A 138 -1.84 -2.12 14.42
CA LEU A 138 -1.36 -2.00 15.80
C LEU A 138 -2.43 -1.41 16.72
N PHE A 139 -3.11 -0.35 16.27
CA PHE A 139 -4.20 0.27 17.02
C PHE A 139 -5.33 -0.73 17.32
N ARG A 140 -5.74 -1.53 16.33
CA ARG A 140 -6.76 -2.57 16.52
C ARG A 140 -6.30 -3.67 17.49
N ILE A 141 -5.04 -4.13 17.36
CA ILE A 141 -4.47 -5.13 18.27
C ILE A 141 -4.46 -4.60 19.72
N GLN A 142 -4.07 -3.34 19.93
CA GLN A 142 -4.08 -2.70 21.25
C GLN A 142 -5.51 -2.58 21.80
N LEU A 143 -6.47 -2.19 20.97
CA LEU A 143 -7.88 -2.11 21.35
C LEU A 143 -8.43 -3.48 21.79
N LEU A 144 -8.17 -4.54 21.02
CA LEU A 144 -8.59 -5.90 21.37
C LEU A 144 -7.95 -6.38 22.68
N ARG A 145 -6.67 -6.04 22.92
CA ARG A 145 -5.99 -6.36 24.19
C ARG A 145 -6.61 -5.62 25.38
N HIS A 146 -7.00 -4.35 25.20
CA HIS A 146 -7.69 -3.58 26.23
C HIS A 146 -9.09 -4.13 26.50
N GLN A 147 -9.88 -4.42 25.47
CA GLN A 147 -11.21 -5.02 25.59
C GLN A 147 -11.18 -6.38 26.29
N ARG A 148 -10.15 -7.19 26.07
CA ARG A 148 -9.98 -8.46 26.80
C ARG A 148 -9.75 -8.26 28.31
N LYS A 149 -9.19 -7.12 28.70
CA LYS A 149 -8.93 -6.75 30.10
C LYS A 149 -10.10 -6.02 30.75
N SER A 150 -10.91 -5.27 30.00
CA SER A 150 -12.05 -4.50 30.51
C SER A 150 -13.38 -5.25 30.29
N ARG A 151 -14.19 -5.43 31.35
CA ARG A 151 -15.51 -6.07 31.27
C ARG A 151 -16.59 -5.24 30.57
N GLU A 152 -16.35 -3.95 30.31
CA GLU A 152 -17.35 -3.07 29.70
C GLU A 152 -17.20 -3.02 28.17
N PRO A 153 -18.30 -3.20 27.41
CA PRO A 153 -18.28 -3.08 25.96
C PRO A 153 -18.04 -1.61 25.57
N ILE A 154 -16.93 -1.34 24.88
CA ILE A 154 -16.68 -0.04 24.26
C ILE A 154 -17.72 0.13 23.14
N THR A 155 -18.61 1.13 23.25
CA THR A 155 -19.65 1.47 22.25
C THR A 155 -19.28 2.67 21.37
N ASP A 156 -18.06 3.17 21.49
CA ASP A 156 -17.60 4.42 20.90
C ASP A 156 -17.32 4.35 19.39
N TRP A 157 -17.15 5.50 18.71
CA TRP A 157 -16.79 5.62 17.28
C TRP A 157 -15.55 4.78 16.90
N ARG A 158 -14.68 4.50 17.86
CA ARG A 158 -13.52 3.59 17.76
C ARG A 158 -13.91 2.19 17.28
N VAL A 159 -15.13 1.76 17.56
CA VAL A 159 -15.69 0.50 17.06
C VAL A 159 -16.04 0.63 15.59
N ARG A 160 -16.64 1.73 15.12
CA ARG A 160 -16.95 1.93 13.69
C ARG A 160 -15.72 2.10 12.81
N PHE A 161 -14.63 2.63 13.36
CA PHE A 161 -13.34 2.71 12.66
C PHE A 161 -12.66 1.33 12.52
N VAL A 162 -13.10 0.35 13.31
CA VAL A 162 -12.41 -0.92 13.58
C VAL A 162 -13.41 -2.10 13.58
N VAL A 163 -14.58 -1.99 12.96
CA VAL A 163 -15.52 -3.12 12.83
C VAL A 163 -15.74 -3.38 11.36
N GLY A 164 -15.35 -4.60 11.01
CA GLY A 164 -15.07 -5.13 9.69
C GLY A 164 -14.37 -6.46 9.87
#